data_AF-A0A951EN24-F1
#
_entry.id   AF-A0A951EN24-F1
#
_cell.length_a   1.000
_cell.length_b   1.000
_cell.length_c   1.000
_cell.angle_alpha   90.00
_cell.angle_beta   90.00
_cell.angle_gamma   90.00
#
_symmetry.space_group_name_H-M   'P 1'
#
loop_
_entity.id
_entity.type
_entity.pdbx_description
1 polymer ?
#
loop_
_entity_poly.entity_id
_entity_poly.type
_entity_poly.pdbx_seq_one_letter_code
_entity_poly.pdbx_strand_id
1 'polypeptide(L)'
;IWFSILGVFPFTAALPYADLFWTGVLTIPIGFILASAFSAIVVYAQELVPGKVGAISGLFFGFAFGMGGLGAALLGALADATSIEFVYRVCSFLPLIGLLTMFLPDVERRRALA
;
A
#
# COMPACT_ATOMS: atom_id res chain seq x y z
N ILE A 1 -3.02 -8.07 6.95
CA ILE A 1 -2.95 -6.63 6.61
C ILE A 1 -1.91 -5.91 7.49
N TRP A 2 -2.08 -5.88 8.81
CA TRP A 2 -1.15 -5.21 9.74
C TRP A 2 0.30 -5.67 9.67
N PHE A 3 0.54 -6.99 9.62
CA PHE A 3 1.90 -7.55 9.50
C PHE A 3 2.62 -7.02 8.25
N SER A 4 1.91 -6.88 7.14
CA SER A 4 2.47 -6.35 5.89
C SER A 4 2.74 -4.84 5.99
N ILE A 5 1.85 -4.06 6.61
CA ILE A 5 1.99 -2.59 6.74
C ILE A 5 3.15 -2.23 7.68
N LEU A 6 3.23 -2.89 8.84
CA LEU A 6 4.35 -2.69 9.76
C LEU A 6 5.64 -3.31 9.21
N GLY A 7 5.54 -4.44 8.52
CA GLY A 7 6.67 -5.14 7.92
C GLY A 7 7.33 -4.36 6.79
N VAL A 8 6.57 -3.60 5.99
CA VAL A 8 7.13 -2.82 4.87
C VAL A 8 7.79 -1.51 5.33
N PHE A 9 7.30 -0.90 6.41
CA PHE A 9 7.75 0.39 6.91
C PHE A 9 9.27 0.51 7.14
N PRO A 10 9.98 -0.42 7.79
CA PRO A 10 11.43 -0.29 7.98
C PRO A 10 12.19 -0.24 6.65
N PHE A 11 11.72 -0.95 5.62
CA PHE A 11 12.35 -0.95 4.30
C PHE A 11 12.10 0.36 3.55
N THR A 12 10.86 0.88 3.60
CA THR A 12 10.54 2.17 2.97
C THR A 12 11.20 3.33 3.69
N ALA A 13 11.33 3.29 5.02
CA ALA A 13 12.03 4.29 5.82
C ALA A 13 13.54 4.32 5.56
N ALA A 14 14.15 3.18 5.24
CA ALA A 14 15.58 3.10 4.90
C ALA A 14 15.90 3.61 3.48
N LEU A 15 14.92 3.53 2.56
CA LEU A 15 15.09 3.81 1.13
C LEU A 15 15.64 5.21 0.78
N PRO A 16 15.25 6.33 1.46
CA PRO A 16 15.78 7.66 1.16
C PRO A 16 17.26 7.85 1.51
N TYR A 17 17.84 6.92 2.27
CA TYR A 17 19.23 6.96 2.74
C TYR A 17 20.12 5.94 2.02
N ALA A 18 19.53 5.14 1.12
CA ALA A 18 20.22 4.11 0.36
C ALA A 18 20.87 4.66 -0.91
N ASP A 19 21.99 4.07 -1.32
CA ASP A 19 22.56 4.34 -2.65
C ASP A 19 21.74 3.67 -3.76
N LEU A 20 22.14 3.86 -5.02
CA LEU A 20 21.43 3.33 -6.18
C LEU A 20 21.33 1.80 -6.17
N PHE A 21 22.39 1.11 -5.73
CA PHE A 21 22.41 -0.35 -5.67
C PHE A 21 21.43 -0.86 -4.60
N TRP A 22 21.52 -0.29 -3.39
CA TRP A 22 20.65 -0.65 -2.29
C TRP A 22 19.19 -0.24 -2.51
N THR A 23 18.93 0.84 -3.25
CA THR A 23 17.57 1.21 -3.67
C THR A 23 16.93 0.12 -4.51
N GLY A 24 17.67 -0.46 -5.46
CA GLY A 24 17.20 -1.61 -6.25
C GLY A 24 16.90 -2.82 -5.37
N VAL A 25 17.81 -3.16 -4.46
CA VAL A 25 17.64 -4.28 -3.52
C VAL A 25 16.44 -4.07 -2.59
N LEU A 26 16.27 -2.89 -2.00
CA LEU A 26 15.18 -2.57 -1.07
C LEU A 26 13.81 -2.54 -1.75
N THR A 27 13.75 -2.16 -3.04
CA THR A 27 12.49 -2.12 -3.79
C THR A 27 11.87 -3.51 -3.97
N ILE A 28 12.70 -4.57 -4.02
CA ILE A 28 12.22 -5.97 -4.15
C ILE A 28 11.34 -6.40 -2.97
N PRO A 29 11.79 -6.40 -1.70
CA PRO A 29 10.95 -6.76 -0.57
C PRO A 29 9.80 -5.77 -0.38
N ILE A 30 9.99 -4.47 -0.66
CA ILE A 30 8.90 -3.48 -0.58
C ILE A 30 7.76 -3.87 -1.52
N GLY A 31 8.07 -4.10 -2.80
CA GLY A 31 7.09 -4.50 -3.81
C GLY A 31 6.42 -5.83 -3.45
N PHE A 32 7.19 -6.80 -2.97
CA PHE A 32 6.66 -8.10 -2.56
C PHE A 32 5.68 -8.00 -1.39
N ILE A 33 6.02 -7.27 -0.33
CA ILE A 33 5.17 -7.10 0.85
C ILE A 33 3.88 -6.33 0.49
N LEU A 34 3.99 -5.27 -0.31
CA LEU A 34 2.83 -4.49 -0.76
C LEU A 34 1.90 -5.32 -1.66
N ALA A 35 2.46 -6.11 -2.59
CA ALA A 35 1.68 -7.01 -3.45
C ALA A 35 0.93 -8.07 -2.62
N SER A 36 1.57 -8.63 -1.60
CA SER A 36 0.94 -9.57 -0.67
C SER A 36 -0.22 -8.92 0.10
N ALA A 37 -0.04 -7.69 0.60
CA ALA A 37 -1.07 -6.97 1.34
C ALA A 37 -2.31 -6.68 0.47
N PHE A 38 -2.10 -6.29 -0.79
CA PHE A 38 -3.16 -5.91 -1.70
C PHE A 38 -4.17 -7.04 -1.93
N SER A 39 -3.69 -8.28 -2.14
CA SER A 39 -4.56 -9.45 -2.31
C SER A 39 -5.46 -9.67 -1.08
N ALA A 40 -4.91 -9.63 0.13
CA ALA A 40 -5.66 -9.81 1.36
C ALA A 40 -6.74 -8.72 1.57
N ILE A 41 -6.44 -7.46 1.23
CA ILE A 41 -7.38 -6.34 1.34
C ILE A 41 -8.58 -6.53 0.40
N VAL A 42 -8.33 -6.93 -0.85
CA VAL A 42 -9.39 -7.13 -1.84
C VAL A 42 -10.30 -8.28 -1.41
N VAL A 43 -9.73 -9.41 -0.97
CA VAL A 43 -10.52 -10.56 -0.48
C VAL A 43 -11.37 -10.16 0.72
N TYR A 44 -10.76 -9.47 1.70
CA TYR A 44 -11.48 -8.99 2.87
C TYR A 44 -12.67 -8.08 2.51
N ALA A 45 -12.50 -7.17 1.54
CA ALA A 45 -13.58 -6.31 1.09
C ALA A 45 -14.70 -7.09 0.37
N GLN A 46 -14.35 -8.14 -0.38
CA GLN A 46 -15.32 -9.02 -1.01
C GLN A 46 -16.12 -9.83 0.01
N GLU A 47 -15.47 -10.27 1.10
CA GLU A 47 -16.14 -10.98 2.20
C GLU A 47 -17.10 -10.09 3.00
N LEU A 48 -16.83 -8.79 3.11
CA LEU A 48 -17.73 -7.83 3.76
C LEU A 48 -19.07 -7.62 3.03
N VAL A 49 -19.10 -7.79 1.69
CA VAL A 49 -20.30 -7.60 0.86
C VAL A 49 -20.52 -8.81 -0.05
N PRO A 50 -20.93 -9.95 0.52
CA PRO A 50 -21.13 -11.18 -0.24
C PRO A 50 -22.24 -10.96 -1.29
N GLY A 51 -22.00 -11.45 -2.52
CA GLY A 51 -22.91 -11.29 -3.65
C GLY A 51 -22.61 -10.12 -4.60
N LYS A 52 -21.68 -9.22 -4.25
CA LYS A 52 -21.23 -8.10 -5.12
C LYS A 52 -19.73 -8.14 -5.41
N VAL A 53 -19.13 -9.33 -5.43
CA VAL A 53 -17.67 -9.54 -5.60
C VAL A 53 -17.12 -8.80 -6.83
N GLY A 54 -17.80 -8.89 -7.98
CA GLY A 54 -17.37 -8.20 -9.20
C GLY A 54 -17.36 -6.67 -9.08
N ALA A 55 -18.34 -6.09 -8.40
CA ALA A 55 -18.42 -4.65 -8.19
C ALA A 55 -17.35 -4.17 -7.19
N ILE A 56 -17.12 -4.91 -6.11
CA ILE A 56 -16.05 -4.61 -5.13
C ILE A 56 -14.68 -4.70 -5.80
N SER A 57 -14.39 -5.79 -6.53
CA SER A 57 -13.14 -5.92 -7.30
C SER A 57 -12.97 -4.77 -8.28
N GLY A 58 -13.99 -4.47 -9.08
CA GLY A 58 -13.95 -3.38 -10.06
C GLY A 58 -13.67 -2.02 -9.42
N LEU A 59 -14.29 -1.73 -8.28
CA LEU A 59 -14.05 -0.50 -7.53
C LEU A 59 -12.62 -0.44 -6.97
N PHE A 60 -12.13 -1.52 -6.35
CA PHE A 60 -10.79 -1.56 -5.77
C PHE A 60 -9.70 -1.42 -6.85
N PHE A 61 -9.77 -2.21 -7.91
CA PHE A 61 -8.81 -2.14 -9.01
C PHE A 61 -8.91 -0.80 -9.76
N GLY A 62 -10.13 -0.33 -10.07
CA GLY A 62 -10.35 0.95 -10.74
C GLY A 62 -9.82 2.14 -9.93
N PHE A 63 -10.10 2.16 -8.64
CA PHE A 63 -9.59 3.21 -7.74
C PHE A 63 -8.08 3.10 -7.55
N ALA A 64 -7.53 1.90 -7.37
CA ALA A 64 -6.08 1.70 -7.22
C ALA A 64 -5.30 2.18 -8.44
N PHE A 65 -5.74 1.82 -9.66
CA PHE A 65 -5.11 2.30 -10.88
C PHE A 65 -5.31 3.80 -11.10
N GLY A 66 -6.50 4.32 -10.82
CA GLY A 66 -6.79 5.76 -10.92
C GLY A 66 -5.93 6.60 -9.97
N MET A 67 -5.84 6.21 -8.71
CA MET A 67 -4.96 6.82 -7.71
C MET A 67 -3.48 6.62 -8.06
N GLY A 68 -3.10 5.49 -8.64
CA GLY A 68 -1.75 5.24 -9.12
C GLY A 68 -1.33 6.23 -10.22
N GLY A 69 -2.20 6.47 -11.21
CA GLY A 69 -1.96 7.44 -12.28
C GLY A 69 -1.92 8.88 -11.76
N LEU A 70 -2.90 9.27 -10.93
CA LEU A 70 -2.92 10.60 -10.30
C LEU A 70 -1.69 10.81 -9.39
N GLY A 71 -1.34 9.80 -8.59
CA GLY A 71 -0.19 9.81 -7.71
C GLY A 71 1.11 9.96 -8.49
N ALA A 72 1.27 9.27 -9.63
CA ALA A 72 2.44 9.43 -10.49
C ALA A 72 2.58 10.86 -11.02
N ALA A 73 1.47 11.48 -11.46
CA ALA A 73 1.49 12.86 -11.92
C ALA A 73 1.83 13.85 -10.79
N LEU A 74 1.23 13.69 -9.61
CA LEU A 74 1.46 14.56 -8.46
C LEU A 74 2.90 14.41 -7.90
N LEU A 75 3.39 13.19 -7.75
CA LEU A 75 4.75 12.93 -7.28
C LEU A 75 5.79 13.35 -8.32
N GLY A 76 5.50 13.20 -9.62
CA GLY A 76 6.34 13.72 -10.70
C GLY A 76 6.45 15.24 -10.64
N ALA A 77 5.33 15.95 -10.55
CA ALA A 77 5.32 17.40 -10.39
C ALA A 77 6.05 17.86 -9.10
N LEU A 78 5.92 17.09 -8.01
CA LEU A 78 6.66 17.35 -6.78
C LEU A 78 8.17 17.14 -6.97
N ALA A 79 8.58 16.11 -7.70
CA ALA A 79 9.98 15.85 -8.03
C ALA A 79 10.58 17.01 -8.83
N ASP A 80 9.86 17.51 -9.83
CA ASP A 80 10.28 18.64 -10.67
C ASP A 80 10.40 19.94 -9.85
N ALA A 81 9.50 20.15 -8.88
CA ALA A 81 9.51 21.34 -8.03
C ALA A 81 10.52 21.29 -6.87
N THR A 82 10.93 20.08 -6.44
CA THR A 82 11.80 19.89 -5.26
C THR A 82 13.02 19.05 -5.61
N SER A 83 12.91 17.73 -5.58
CA SER A 83 13.90 16.74 -6.03
C SER A 83 13.34 15.32 -5.89
N ILE A 84 13.96 14.36 -6.55
CA ILE A 84 13.65 12.92 -6.37
C ILE A 84 13.93 12.48 -4.93
N GLU A 85 14.98 12.99 -4.29
CA GLU A 85 15.32 12.68 -2.89
C GLU A 85 14.21 13.12 -1.93
N PHE A 86 13.62 14.30 -2.15
CA PHE A 86 12.48 14.76 -1.35
C PHE A 86 11.27 13.85 -1.54
N VAL A 87 10.97 13.45 -2.78
CA VAL A 87 9.88 12.50 -3.07
C VAL A 87 10.12 11.16 -2.37
N TYR A 88 11.35 10.65 -2.35
CA TYR A 88 11.70 9.42 -1.64
C TYR A 88 11.43 9.55 -0.14
N ARG A 89 11.80 10.68 0.47
CA ARG A 89 11.51 10.98 1.88
C ARG A 89 10.02 11.11 2.18
N VAL A 90 9.21 11.61 1.25
CA VAL A 90 7.76 11.67 1.44
C VAL A 90 7.17 10.27 1.33
N CYS A 91 7.49 9.55 0.24
CA CYS A 91 7.03 8.20 -0.06
C CYS A 91 7.40 7.17 1.00
N SER A 92 8.50 7.36 1.73
CA SER A 92 8.90 6.44 2.80
C SER A 92 7.89 6.34 3.94
N PHE A 93 7.09 7.40 4.17
CA PHE A 93 6.06 7.46 5.20
C PHE A 93 4.65 7.13 4.70
N LEU A 94 4.42 7.08 3.38
CA LEU A 94 3.11 6.71 2.80
C LEU A 94 2.54 5.38 3.35
N PRO A 95 3.33 4.32 3.57
CA PRO A 95 2.82 3.08 4.16
C PRO A 95 2.15 3.25 5.53
N LEU A 96 2.53 4.28 6.30
CA LEU A 96 1.91 4.57 7.61
C LEU A 96 0.43 4.94 7.49
N ILE A 97 -0.03 5.41 6.33
CA ILE A 97 -1.47 5.62 6.08
C ILE A 97 -2.24 4.30 6.23
N GLY A 98 -1.59 3.18 5.96
CA GLY A 98 -2.15 1.84 6.20
C GLY A 98 -2.52 1.58 7.67
N LEU A 99 -1.98 2.32 8.64
CA LEU A 99 -2.39 2.20 10.05
C LEU A 99 -3.87 2.57 10.27
N LEU A 100 -4.48 3.33 9.36
CA LEU A 100 -5.92 3.56 9.36
C LEU A 100 -6.73 2.26 9.25
N THR A 101 -6.10 1.14 8.86
CA THR A 101 -6.73 -0.17 8.88
C THR A 101 -7.14 -0.64 10.28
N MET A 102 -6.64 0.02 11.34
CA MET A 102 -7.11 -0.16 12.73
C MET A 102 -8.62 0.05 12.91
N PHE A 103 -9.23 0.88 12.06
CA PHE A 103 -10.66 1.19 12.11
C PHE A 103 -11.52 0.14 11.38
N LEU A 104 -10.91 -0.85 10.71
CA LEU A 104 -11.69 -1.90 10.05
C LEU A 104 -12.22 -2.92 11.07
N PRO A 105 -13.48 -3.36 10.90
CA PRO A 105 -14.09 -4.34 11.79
C PRO A 105 -13.41 -5.72 11.66
N ASP A 106 -13.22 -6.42 12.76
CA ASP A 106 -12.64 -7.76 12.75
C ASP A 106 -13.68 -8.79 12.27
N VAL A 107 -13.59 -9.18 10.99
CA VAL A 107 -14.47 -10.17 10.35
C VAL A 107 -14.01 -11.60 10.69
N GLU A 108 -12.71 -11.80 10.91
CA GLU A 108 -12.08 -13.10 11.13
C GLU A 108 -12.44 -13.66 12.52
N ARG A 109 -12.49 -12.79 13.53
CA ARG A 109 -12.95 -13.13 14.88
C ARG A 109 -14.45 -13.48 14.95
N ARG A 110 -15.30 -12.91 14.08
CA ARG A 110 -16.74 -13.28 14.05
C ARG A 110 -16.95 -14.69 13.49
N ARG A 111 -16.11 -15.15 12.56
CA ARG A 111 -16.20 -16.49 11.97
C ARG A 111 -15.65 -17.57 12.91
N ALA A 112 -14.66 -17.25 13.75
CA ALA A 112 -14.17 -18.16 14.78
C ALA A 112 -15.16 -18.34 15.96
N LEU A 113 -16.17 -17.48 16.06
CA LEU A 113 -17.19 -17.48 17.11
C LEU A 113 -18.56 -17.97 16.62
N ALA A 114 -18.71 -18.28 15.33
CA ALA A 114 -19.93 -18.79 14.69
C ALA A 114 -19.73 -20.25 14.26
#